data_AF-A0A378HZT4-F1
#
_entry.id   AF-A0A378HZT4-F1
#
_cell.length_a   1.000
_cell.length_b   1.000
_cell.length_c   1.000
_cell.angle_alpha   90.00
_cell.angle_beta   90.00
_cell.angle_gamma   90.00
#
_symmetry.space_group_name_H-M   'P 1'
#
loop_
_entity.id
_entity.type
_entity.pdbx_description
1 polymer ?
#
loop_
_entity_poly.entity_id
_entity_poly.type
_entity_poly.pdbx_seq_one_letter_code
_entity_poly.pdbx_strand_id
1 'polypeptide(L)'
;MINYLQKLLLVCFLLPTFCNASNEQVLNWTQQTLLKTLTLNYKNLDNQLESVKPNYTPEAWEDLRSFLGDKFVAIRDNQLVLHPTAIKTRQLIVQQGFENIIYWRVNQGIKVPELNLNLYFSAVVVKSNKPSYLIQSLTVTKESIN
;
A
#
# COMPACT_ATOMS: atom_id res chain seq x y z
N MET A 1 42.46 29.02 16.43
CA MET A 1 41.53 29.93 15.73
C MET A 1 40.78 29.07 14.71
N ILE A 2 39.57 28.62 15.04
CA ILE A 2 38.81 27.69 14.19
C ILE A 2 38.26 28.46 12.99
N ASN A 3 38.76 28.15 11.80
CA ASN A 3 38.41 28.80 10.55
C ASN A 3 36.90 28.69 10.30
N TYR A 4 36.26 29.83 10.03
CA TYR A 4 34.81 29.91 9.77
C TYR A 4 34.34 28.99 8.63
N LEU A 5 35.21 28.68 7.68
CA LEU A 5 35.01 27.67 6.62
C LEU A 5 34.73 26.25 7.17
N GLN A 6 35.38 25.86 8.27
CA GLN A 6 35.20 24.54 8.88
C GLN A 6 33.86 24.44 9.64
N LYS A 7 33.35 25.57 10.15
CA LYS A 7 32.00 25.65 10.75
C LYS A 7 30.90 25.63 9.69
N LEU A 8 31.13 26.26 8.53
CA LEU A 8 30.17 26.27 7.41
C LEU A 8 29.94 24.86 6.85
N LEU A 9 31.00 24.05 6.77
CA LEU A 9 30.93 22.67 6.25
C LEU A 9 30.12 21.73 7.14
N LEU A 10 30.08 22.00 8.46
CA LEU A 10 29.33 21.22 9.43
C LEU A 10 27.81 21.50 9.37
N VAL A 11 27.41 22.70 8.94
CA VAL A 11 26.00 23.13 8.86
C VAL A 11 25.27 22.46 7.68
N CYS A 12 25.96 22.17 6.57
CA CYS A 12 25.36 21.47 5.44
C CYS A 12 24.99 20.00 5.74
N PHE A 13 25.67 19.35 6.68
CA PHE A 13 25.37 17.97 7.11
C PHE A 13 24.11 17.86 7.99
N LEU A 14 23.61 18.97 8.51
CA LEU A 14 22.42 19.03 9.37
C LEU A 14 21.18 19.52 8.61
N LEU A 15 21.28 19.78 7.30
CA LEU A 15 20.10 20.09 6.49
C LEU A 15 19.27 18.80 6.36
N PRO A 16 18.04 18.74 6.91
CA PRO A 16 17.16 17.64 6.61
C PRO A 16 16.95 17.67 5.10
N THR A 17 17.32 16.59 4.42
CA THR A 17 16.97 16.41 3.02
C THR A 17 15.46 16.59 2.91
N PHE A 18 15.03 17.60 2.15
CA PHE A 18 13.62 17.79 1.84
C PHE A 18 13.12 16.48 1.21
N CYS A 19 12.40 15.68 2.01
CA CYS A 19 12.01 14.33 1.65
C CYS A 19 10.84 14.41 0.67
N ASN A 20 11.18 14.57 -0.62
CA ASN A 20 10.33 14.09 -1.68
C ASN A 20 10.27 12.57 -1.53
N ALA A 21 9.05 12.02 -1.43
CA ALA A 21 8.86 10.58 -1.36
C ALA A 21 9.48 9.95 -2.61
N SER A 22 10.44 9.04 -2.44
CA SER A 22 10.99 8.31 -3.57
C SER A 22 9.94 7.33 -4.10
N ASN A 23 9.95 7.06 -5.41
CA ASN A 23 9.06 6.06 -6.00
C ASN A 23 9.16 4.70 -5.28
N GLU A 24 10.37 4.33 -4.85
CA GLU A 24 10.61 3.12 -4.06
C GLU A 24 9.89 3.12 -2.70
N GLN A 25 9.85 4.26 -2.00
CA GLN A 25 9.14 4.37 -0.73
C GLN A 25 7.63 4.17 -0.92
N VAL A 26 7.05 4.80 -1.93
CA VAL A 26 5.62 4.66 -2.24
C VAL A 26 5.29 3.23 -2.65
N LEU A 27 6.17 2.59 -3.42
CA LEU A 27 6.02 1.21 -3.85
C LEU A 27 6.00 0.24 -2.67
N ASN A 28 7.01 0.36 -1.80
CA ASN A 28 7.14 -0.48 -0.61
C ASN A 28 5.96 -0.26 0.34
N TRP A 29 5.56 1.00 0.56
CA TRP A 29 4.41 1.32 1.38
C TRP A 29 3.12 0.71 0.83
N THR A 30 2.90 0.80 -0.49
CA THR A 30 1.73 0.22 -1.14
C THR A 30 1.71 -1.30 -0.98
N GLN A 31 2.85 -1.96 -1.19
CA GLN A 31 2.97 -3.41 -1.05
C GLN A 31 2.63 -3.86 0.37
N GLN A 32 3.21 -3.20 1.37
CA GLN A 32 2.97 -3.54 2.77
C GLN A 32 1.51 -3.28 3.16
N THR A 33 0.91 -2.20 2.65
CA THR A 33 -0.50 -1.88 2.89
C THR A 33 -1.42 -2.95 2.32
N LEU A 34 -1.22 -3.35 1.06
CA LEU A 34 -2.03 -4.38 0.42
C LEU A 34 -1.81 -5.77 1.05
N LEU A 35 -0.56 -6.14 1.38
CA LEU A 35 -0.27 -7.38 2.10
C LEU A 35 -0.97 -7.41 3.45
N LYS A 36 -0.81 -6.36 4.27
CA LYS A 36 -1.45 -6.27 5.59
C LYS A 36 -2.97 -6.33 5.49
N THR A 37 -3.55 -5.76 4.43
CA THR A 37 -4.99 -5.77 4.17
C THR A 37 -5.51 -7.18 3.86
N LEU A 38 -4.70 -8.00 3.19
CA LEU A 38 -5.06 -9.37 2.84
C LEU A 38 -4.60 -10.39 3.89
N THR A 39 -3.75 -10.01 4.84
CA THR A 39 -3.38 -10.84 6.00
C THR A 39 -4.53 -10.83 6.99
N LEU A 40 -5.47 -11.75 6.80
CA LEU A 40 -6.70 -11.82 7.55
C LEU A 40 -6.80 -13.15 8.31
N ASN A 41 -7.29 -13.07 9.54
CA ASN A 41 -7.54 -14.20 10.42
C ASN A 41 -9.00 -14.15 10.86
N TYR A 42 -9.74 -15.24 10.65
CA TYR A 42 -11.17 -15.31 11.00
C TYR A 42 -11.46 -14.89 12.45
N LYS A 43 -10.54 -15.11 13.40
CA LYS A 43 -10.72 -14.75 14.83
C LYS A 43 -10.72 -13.25 15.09
N ASN A 44 -9.97 -12.49 14.29
CA ASN A 44 -9.69 -11.07 14.54
C ASN A 44 -10.00 -10.19 13.33
N LEU A 45 -10.85 -10.69 12.41
CA LEU A 45 -11.06 -10.12 11.09
C LEU A 45 -11.42 -8.64 11.15
N ASP A 46 -12.42 -8.28 11.95
CA ASP A 46 -12.94 -6.91 12.03
C ASP A 46 -11.88 -5.94 12.56
N ASN A 47 -11.12 -6.36 13.59
CA ASN A 47 -10.02 -5.56 14.14
C ASN A 47 -8.89 -5.35 13.13
N GLN A 48 -8.57 -6.37 12.33
CA GLN A 48 -7.55 -6.27 11.29
C GLN A 48 -7.98 -5.30 10.19
N LEU A 49 -9.23 -5.38 9.75
CA LEU A 49 -9.80 -4.48 8.74
C LEU A 49 -9.84 -3.02 9.22
N GLU A 50 -10.30 -2.77 10.46
CA GLU A 50 -10.28 -1.41 11.02
C GLU A 50 -8.85 -0.87 11.20
N SER A 51 -7.84 -1.73 11.40
CA SER A 51 -6.44 -1.30 11.50
C SER A 51 -5.81 -0.84 10.17
N VAL A 52 -6.37 -1.25 9.03
CA VAL A 52 -5.84 -0.91 7.69
C VAL A 52 -6.67 0.12 6.97
N LYS A 53 -7.96 0.24 7.31
CA LYS A 53 -8.91 1.21 6.76
C LYS A 53 -8.38 2.65 6.70
N PRO A 54 -7.63 3.18 7.69
CA PRO A 54 -7.08 4.54 7.61
C PRO A 54 -6.07 4.77 6.46
N ASN A 55 -5.59 3.73 5.79
CA ASN A 55 -4.69 3.84 4.64
C ASN A 55 -5.43 4.03 3.30
N TYR A 56 -6.76 4.05 3.32
CA TYR A 56 -7.62 4.15 2.15
C TYR A 56 -8.52 5.39 2.28
N THR A 57 -8.88 5.98 1.14
CA THR A 57 -10.05 6.86 1.09
C THR A 57 -11.33 6.06 1.32
N PRO A 58 -12.44 6.70 1.75
CA PRO A 58 -13.73 6.02 1.90
C PRO A 58 -14.15 5.25 0.64
N GLU A 59 -13.94 5.84 -0.53
CA GLU A 59 -14.29 5.25 -1.82
C GLU A 59 -13.42 4.02 -2.13
N ALA A 60 -12.10 4.14 -2.00
CA ALA A 60 -11.18 3.02 -2.22
C ALA A 60 -11.44 1.86 -1.25
N TRP A 61 -11.77 2.18 0.01
CA TRP A 61 -12.14 1.19 1.00
C TRP A 61 -13.42 0.45 0.62
N GLU A 62 -14.42 1.17 0.11
CA GLU A 62 -15.66 0.55 -0.33
C GLU A 62 -15.46 -0.36 -1.54
N ASP A 63 -14.71 0.08 -2.54
CA ASP A 63 -14.38 -0.74 -3.72
C ASP A 63 -13.68 -2.03 -3.32
N LEU A 64 -12.72 -1.94 -2.38
CA LEU A 64 -12.04 -3.11 -1.83
C LEU A 64 -12.99 -4.05 -1.09
N ARG A 65 -13.86 -3.51 -0.22
CA ARG A 65 -14.83 -4.32 0.53
C ARG A 65 -15.82 -5.00 -0.39
N SER A 66 -16.29 -4.31 -1.43
CA SER A 66 -17.16 -4.88 -2.46
C SER A 66 -16.47 -6.06 -3.16
N PHE A 67 -15.20 -5.90 -3.53
CA PHE A 67 -14.42 -6.99 -4.13
C PHE A 67 -14.20 -8.18 -3.18
N LEU A 68 -13.93 -7.92 -1.89
CA LEU A 68 -13.64 -8.93 -0.88
C LEU A 68 -14.90 -9.50 -0.19
N GLY A 69 -16.09 -8.96 -0.43
CA GLY A 69 -17.33 -9.28 0.30
C GLY A 69 -17.59 -10.78 0.44
N ASP A 70 -17.67 -11.48 -0.70
CA ASP A 70 -17.88 -12.94 -0.72
C ASP A 70 -16.72 -13.71 -0.10
N LYS A 71 -15.50 -13.14 -0.12
CA LYS A 71 -14.32 -13.76 0.48
C LYS A 71 -14.32 -13.64 1.99
N PHE A 72 -14.86 -12.56 2.57
CA PHE A 72 -15.01 -12.45 4.01
C PHE A 72 -15.94 -13.52 4.59
N VAL A 73 -17.02 -13.84 3.88
CA VAL A 73 -17.91 -14.96 4.24
C VAL A 73 -17.13 -16.27 4.23
N ALA A 74 -16.42 -16.56 3.13
CA ALA A 74 -15.61 -17.77 3.02
C ALA A 74 -14.51 -17.89 4.10
N ILE A 75 -13.86 -16.78 4.49
CA ILE A 75 -12.86 -16.75 5.56
C ILE A 75 -13.48 -17.12 6.91
N ARG A 76 -14.68 -16.62 7.22
CA ARG A 76 -15.38 -16.92 8.48
C ARG A 76 -15.89 -18.37 8.50
N ASP A 77 -16.61 -18.77 7.45
CA ASP A 77 -17.28 -20.08 7.39
C ASP A 77 -16.26 -21.23 7.41
N ASN A 78 -15.11 -21.04 6.76
CA ASN A 78 -14.06 -22.05 6.69
C ASN A 78 -12.92 -21.81 7.69
N GLN A 79 -13.07 -20.84 8.61
CA GLN A 79 -12.08 -20.51 9.65
C GLN A 79 -10.66 -20.29 9.10
N LEU A 80 -10.56 -19.58 7.98
CA LEU A 80 -9.29 -19.41 7.27
C LEU A 80 -8.38 -18.38 7.96
N VAL A 81 -7.08 -18.60 7.78
CA VAL A 81 -6.03 -17.62 8.08
C VAL A 81 -5.24 -17.43 6.79
N LEU A 82 -5.27 -16.22 6.25
CA LEU A 82 -4.65 -15.90 4.97
C LEU A 82 -3.20 -15.47 5.14
N HIS A 83 -2.31 -16.03 4.33
CA HIS A 83 -0.89 -15.69 4.29
C HIS A 83 -0.51 -15.17 2.90
N PRO A 84 -0.94 -13.93 2.56
CA PRO A 84 -0.66 -13.37 1.25
C PRO A 84 0.83 -13.15 1.04
N THR A 85 1.28 -13.31 -0.20
CA THR A 85 2.67 -13.06 -0.59
C THR A 85 2.72 -12.22 -1.87
N ALA A 86 3.69 -11.31 -1.95
CA ALA A 86 3.86 -10.50 -3.15
C ALA A 86 4.33 -11.38 -4.33
N ILE A 87 3.68 -11.24 -5.46
CA ILE A 87 4.13 -11.85 -6.72
C ILE A 87 5.25 -10.97 -7.26
N LYS A 88 6.39 -11.59 -7.60
CA LYS A 88 7.52 -10.92 -8.23
C LYS A 88 7.15 -10.49 -9.66
N THR A 89 6.45 -9.37 -9.76
CA THR A 89 5.97 -8.73 -10.99
C THR A 89 6.82 -7.50 -11.29
N ARG A 90 6.85 -7.03 -12.55
CA ARG A 90 7.34 -5.68 -12.84
C ARG A 90 6.37 -4.70 -12.22
N GLN A 91 6.72 -4.20 -11.04
CA GLN A 91 5.98 -3.16 -10.38
C GLN A 91 6.13 -1.88 -11.19
N LEU A 92 5.02 -1.41 -11.76
CA LEU A 92 5.00 -0.17 -12.54
C LEU A 92 4.60 0.98 -11.62
N ILE A 93 5.39 2.04 -11.66
CA ILE A 93 5.10 3.30 -10.99
C ILE A 93 5.03 4.37 -12.06
N VAL A 94 3.88 4.99 -12.18
CA VAL A 94 3.71 6.20 -12.99
C VAL A 94 3.40 7.34 -12.03
N GLN A 95 4.40 8.20 -11.81
CA GLN A 95 4.19 9.45 -11.11
C GLN A 95 3.62 10.46 -12.09
N GLN A 96 2.44 10.99 -11.79
CA GLN A 96 1.81 12.04 -12.58
C GLN A 96 1.42 13.18 -11.65
N GLY A 97 1.60 14.40 -12.15
CA GLY A 97 1.15 15.61 -11.49
C GLY A 97 -0.05 16.16 -12.24
N PHE A 98 -1.17 16.38 -11.55
CA PHE A 98 -2.27 17.21 -12.05
C PHE A 98 -2.49 18.34 -11.05
N GLU A 99 -2.48 19.59 -11.52
CA GLU A 99 -2.71 20.78 -10.68
C GLU A 99 -1.92 20.79 -9.34
N ASN A 100 -0.61 20.52 -9.41
CA ASN A 100 0.31 20.41 -8.25
C ASN A 100 0.06 19.24 -7.28
N ILE A 101 -0.86 18.32 -7.59
CA ILE A 101 -1.06 17.10 -6.81
C ILE A 101 -0.20 15.99 -7.41
N ILE A 102 0.78 15.52 -6.63
CA ILE A 102 1.58 14.35 -6.98
C ILE A 102 0.80 13.09 -6.59
N TYR A 103 0.57 12.23 -7.57
CA TYR A 103 0.05 10.87 -7.34
C TYR A 103 0.92 9.83 -8.04
N TRP A 104 0.82 8.60 -7.55
CA TRP A 104 1.50 7.43 -8.09
C TRP A 104 0.45 6.39 -8.48
N ARG A 105 0.52 5.88 -9.71
CA ARG A 105 -0.16 4.63 -10.06
C ARG A 105 0.79 3.47 -9.82
N VAL A 106 0.40 2.56 -8.93
CA VAL A 106 1.19 1.40 -8.49
C VAL A 106 0.48 0.12 -8.89
N ASN A 107 1.14 -0.72 -9.68
CA ASN A 107 0.62 -2.04 -10.06
C ASN A 107 1.35 -3.14 -9.28
N GLN A 108 0.61 -4.01 -8.58
CA GLN A 108 1.17 -5.07 -7.76
C GLN A 108 0.33 -6.35 -7.80
N GLY A 109 1.01 -7.49 -7.97
CA GLY A 109 0.41 -8.81 -7.83
C GLY A 109 0.57 -9.35 -6.40
N ILE A 110 -0.48 -9.94 -5.84
CA ILE A 110 -0.47 -10.62 -4.55
C ILE A 110 -1.11 -11.99 -4.71
N LYS A 111 -0.39 -13.02 -4.28
CA LYS A 111 -0.89 -14.39 -4.22
C LYS A 111 -1.52 -14.62 -2.86
N VAL A 112 -2.71 -15.20 -2.83
CA VAL A 112 -3.44 -15.62 -1.63
C VAL A 112 -3.68 -17.13 -1.72
N PRO A 113 -2.75 -17.96 -1.21
CA PRO A 113 -2.77 -19.40 -1.40
C PRO A 113 -4.04 -20.07 -0.88
N GLU A 114 -4.53 -19.64 0.28
CA GLU A 114 -5.68 -20.27 0.96
C GLU A 114 -7.00 -20.06 0.22
N LEU A 115 -7.05 -19.05 -0.67
CA LEU A 115 -8.20 -18.81 -1.53
C LEU A 115 -7.99 -19.33 -2.96
N ASN A 116 -6.81 -19.90 -3.25
CA ASN A 116 -6.39 -20.30 -4.59
C ASN A 116 -6.46 -19.17 -5.63
N LEU A 117 -6.07 -17.94 -5.23
CA LEU A 117 -6.20 -16.75 -6.05
C LEU A 117 -4.88 -15.97 -6.15
N ASN A 118 -4.61 -15.46 -7.35
CA ASN A 118 -3.74 -14.32 -7.59
C ASN A 118 -4.61 -13.07 -7.77
N LEU A 119 -4.25 -11.99 -7.10
CA LEU A 119 -4.90 -10.69 -7.16
C LEU A 119 -3.92 -9.69 -7.77
N TYR A 120 -4.35 -8.97 -8.80
CA TYR A 120 -3.56 -7.92 -9.42
C TYR A 120 -4.23 -6.58 -9.16
N PHE A 121 -3.53 -5.74 -8.40
CA PHE A 121 -3.97 -4.41 -8.01
C PHE A 121 -3.40 -3.37 -8.97
N SER A 122 -4.23 -2.39 -9.32
CA SER A 122 -3.81 -1.09 -9.83
C SER A 122 -4.31 -0.02 -8.86
N ALA A 123 -3.41 0.52 -8.04
CA ALA A 123 -3.73 1.49 -6.99
C ALA A 123 -3.26 2.88 -7.38
N VAL A 124 -4.11 3.89 -7.16
CA VAL A 124 -3.71 5.30 -7.18
C VAL A 124 -3.39 5.71 -5.76
N VAL A 125 -2.17 6.18 -5.53
CA VAL A 125 -1.64 6.55 -4.23
C VAL A 125 -1.32 8.03 -4.22
N VAL A 126 -1.72 8.73 -3.16
CA VAL A 126 -1.45 10.15 -2.95
C VAL A 126 -0.70 10.35 -1.64
N LYS A 127 0.06 11.45 -1.56
CA LYS A 127 0.69 11.85 -0.29
C LYS A 127 -0.39 12.32 0.69
N SER A 128 -0.24 11.97 1.95
CA SER A 128 -1.12 12.42 3.04
C SER A 128 -0.31 12.77 4.28
N ASN A 129 -0.90 13.51 5.21
CA ASN A 129 -0.22 13.92 6.44
C ASN A 129 -0.27 12.83 7.50
N LYS A 130 -1.39 12.09 7.59
CA LYS A 130 -1.59 10.97 8.52
C LYS A 130 -2.65 10.02 7.95
N PRO A 131 -2.30 8.78 7.55
CA PRO A 131 -0.93 8.24 7.34
C PRO A 131 -0.15 9.01 6.26
N SER A 132 1.15 8.71 6.09
CA SER A 132 2.03 9.42 5.13
C SER A 132 1.59 9.31 3.66
N TYR A 133 0.78 8.29 3.34
CA TYR A 133 0.20 8.05 2.02
C TYR A 133 -1.22 7.52 2.18
N LEU A 134 -2.04 7.69 1.14
CA LEU A 134 -3.38 7.13 1.07
C LEU A 134 -3.58 6.45 -0.30
N ILE A 135 -4.22 5.28 -0.29
CA ILE A 135 -4.77 4.68 -1.50
C ILE A 135 -6.08 5.43 -1.80
N GLN A 136 -6.05 6.24 -2.86
CA GLN A 136 -7.16 7.08 -3.29
C GLN A 136 -8.21 6.32 -4.10
N SER A 137 -7.75 5.35 -4.90
CA SER A 137 -8.61 4.45 -5.64
C SER A 137 -7.84 3.16 -5.93
N LEU A 138 -8.57 2.07 -6.18
CA LEU A 138 -7.97 0.82 -6.59
C LEU A 138 -8.87 0.04 -7.54
N THR A 139 -8.25 -0.70 -8.44
CA THR A 139 -8.91 -1.72 -9.24
C THR A 139 -8.23 -3.04 -8.97
N VAL A 140 -9.01 -4.12 -8.84
CA VAL A 140 -8.51 -5.46 -8.59
C VAL A 140 -9.01 -6.40 -9.68
N THR A 141 -8.09 -7.15 -10.28
CA THR A 141 -8.43 -8.30 -11.11
C THR A 141 -7.97 -9.58 -10.40
N LYS A 142 -8.67 -10.69 -10.65
CA LYS A 142 -8.38 -12.00 -10.05
C LYS A 142 -8.07 -13.04 -11.11
N GLU A 143 -7.19 -13.96 -10.77
CA GLU A 143 -6.83 -15.12 -11.56
C GLU A 143 -6.74 -16.34 -10.63
N SER A 144 -7.33 -17.46 -11.03
CA SER A 144 -7.23 -18.71 -10.27
C SER A 144 -5.83 -19.28 -10.40
N ILE A 145 -5.31 -19.86 -9.32
CA ILE A 145 -4.05 -20.60 -9.36
C ILE A 145 -4.37 -22.01 -9.87
N ASN A 146 -3.82 -22.38 -11.02
CA ASN A 146 -3.92 -23.73 -11.58
C ASN A 146 -2.99 -24.71 -10.85
#